data_AF-A0A2D0T0X8-F1
#
_entry.id   AF-A0A2D0T0X8-F1
#
_cell.length_a   1.000
_cell.length_b   1.000
_cell.length_c   1.000
_cell.angle_alpha   90.00
_cell.angle_beta   90.00
_cell.angle_gamma   90.00
#
_symmetry.space_group_name_H-M   'P 1'
#
loop_
_entity.id
_entity.type
_entity.pdbx_description
1 polymer ?
#
loop_
_entity_poly.entity_id
_entity_poly.type
_entity_poly.pdbx_seq_one_letter_code
_entity_poly.pdbx_strand_id
1 'polypeptide(L)'
;MANAASGALASLLLLSTIAAAVLQGAAQYPVQSQNLVTDNISVVEGETATISCRVKNNDDSVIQLLNPNRQTIYFRDVRPLKDSRFQLVNFSDNELRVALSNVSLSDEGRYVCQLYTDPPQEAYADITVLIPPGNPIIESREEIVSEGNETEMTCTAIGSKPAATIRWMKGDRELQGKSKVDITYDRMYTVTSWVRLTVTKEDDGIPVVCIVDHPAVKDFQAQKYLEVQYKPEVKIVVEFPQGLTREGENLELTCKTKGKPEPQQVNWVKVDDDVPSHAVITGSDLYIENLNKSYNGTYRCVASNSVGESYDDYILYVYDAPTTTPIPTTATTTMYTTTSLPGITQDSRAGAGAQRAVDHAVIGGVVAVVVFAMLCLLIILGRYFARHKGTYFTHEAKGADDAADADTAIINAEGGHNNSDEKKEYYI
;
A
#
# COMPACT_ATOMS: atom_id res chain seq x y z
N MET A 1 61.09 21.45 2.56
CA MET A 1 62.51 21.48 2.13
C MET A 1 63.30 20.62 3.10
N ALA A 2 64.32 19.90 2.61
CA ALA A 2 64.96 18.74 3.25
C ALA A 2 63.96 17.56 3.46
N ASN A 3 64.26 16.29 3.12
CA ASN A 3 65.50 15.48 3.07
C ASN A 3 65.98 15.02 4.45
N ALA A 4 66.39 13.75 4.65
CA ALA A 4 66.17 12.54 3.85
C ALA A 4 66.41 11.30 4.74
N ALA A 5 65.82 10.16 4.40
CA ALA A 5 66.14 8.88 5.03
C ALA A 5 67.32 8.20 4.30
N SER A 6 68.22 7.56 5.04
CA SER A 6 69.32 6.77 4.49
C SER A 6 69.58 5.54 5.34
N GLY A 7 69.27 4.35 4.82
CA GLY A 7 69.47 3.05 5.46
C GLY A 7 69.88 2.00 4.44
N ALA A 8 71.15 1.61 4.46
CA ALA A 8 71.73 0.51 3.71
C ALA A 8 71.41 -0.85 4.41
N LEU A 9 71.61 -2.05 3.87
CA LEU A 9 72.08 -2.55 2.58
C LEU A 9 71.70 -4.06 2.52
N ALA A 10 71.14 -4.58 1.42
CA ALA A 10 71.05 -6.04 1.22
C ALA A 10 70.90 -6.40 -0.28
N SER A 11 71.90 -7.10 -0.81
CA SER A 11 71.94 -7.63 -2.17
C SER A 11 71.15 -8.93 -2.33
N LEU A 12 70.52 -9.13 -3.50
CA LEU A 12 71.04 -10.08 -4.50
C LEU A 12 70.46 -9.79 -5.89
N LEU A 13 71.23 -10.05 -6.95
CA LEU A 13 70.75 -10.07 -8.34
C LEU A 13 70.58 -11.52 -8.81
N LEU A 14 69.67 -11.74 -9.77
CA LEU A 14 69.83 -12.68 -10.89
C LEU A 14 68.88 -12.27 -12.03
N LEU A 15 69.23 -12.62 -13.28
CA LEU A 15 68.73 -11.94 -14.48
C LEU A 15 67.82 -12.80 -15.39
N SER A 16 66.97 -12.10 -16.14
CA SER A 16 66.61 -12.34 -17.56
C SER A 16 66.09 -13.72 -18.01
N THR A 17 64.76 -13.82 -18.12
CA THR A 17 63.98 -14.04 -19.37
C THR A 17 64.35 -15.13 -20.42
N ILE A 18 63.28 -15.59 -21.10
CA ILE A 18 63.21 -16.35 -22.37
C ILE A 18 63.25 -17.88 -22.26
N ALA A 19 62.05 -18.48 -22.26
CA ALA A 19 61.72 -19.63 -23.10
C ALA A 19 60.19 -19.59 -23.36
N ALA A 20 59.76 -19.88 -24.59
CA ALA A 20 58.34 -19.98 -24.96
C ALA A 20 57.98 -21.41 -25.36
N ALA A 21 56.68 -21.66 -25.55
CA ALA A 21 56.08 -22.90 -26.08
C ALA A 21 56.10 -24.15 -25.18
N VAL A 22 55.08 -24.27 -24.33
CA VAL A 22 54.32 -25.54 -24.19
C VAL A 22 52.83 -25.22 -24.29
N LEU A 23 52.32 -25.16 -25.52
CA LEU A 23 50.88 -25.16 -25.81
C LEU A 23 50.47 -26.59 -26.19
N GLN A 24 50.51 -27.50 -25.21
CA GLN A 24 49.88 -28.81 -25.36
C GLN A 24 48.39 -28.64 -25.11
N GLY A 25 47.58 -28.99 -26.12
CA GLY A 25 46.15 -28.77 -26.08
C GLY A 25 45.49 -29.58 -24.96
N ALA A 26 44.76 -28.90 -24.08
CA ALA A 26 43.73 -29.55 -23.28
C ALA A 26 42.69 -30.12 -24.26
N ALA A 27 42.69 -31.43 -24.44
CA ALA A 27 41.66 -32.11 -25.21
C ALA A 27 40.32 -31.88 -24.50
N GLN A 28 39.50 -30.98 -25.05
CA GLN A 28 38.12 -30.84 -24.64
C GLN A 28 37.41 -32.13 -25.03
N TYR A 29 37.27 -33.05 -24.08
CA TYR A 29 36.32 -34.14 -24.20
C TYR A 29 34.96 -33.53 -24.55
N PRO A 30 34.32 -33.91 -25.67
CA PRO A 30 32.99 -33.41 -25.98
C PRO A 30 32.08 -33.85 -24.83
N VAL A 31 31.36 -32.89 -24.23
CA VAL A 31 30.35 -33.20 -23.21
C VAL A 31 29.29 -34.06 -23.89
N GLN A 32 29.37 -35.37 -23.66
CA GLN A 32 28.60 -36.36 -24.39
C GLN A 32 27.12 -36.15 -24.06
N SER A 33 26.37 -35.61 -25.01
CA SER A 33 24.97 -35.25 -24.79
C SER A 33 24.18 -36.51 -24.47
N GLN A 34 23.65 -36.61 -23.25
CA GLN A 34 22.94 -37.76 -22.71
C GLN A 34 21.88 -38.24 -23.73
N ASN A 35 21.95 -39.52 -24.12
CA ASN A 35 21.09 -40.06 -25.17
C ASN A 35 19.66 -40.27 -24.65
N LEU A 36 19.58 -40.70 -23.38
CA LEU A 36 18.37 -40.82 -22.58
C LEU A 36 17.99 -39.48 -21.93
N VAL A 37 16.72 -39.11 -22.00
CA VAL A 37 16.14 -37.88 -21.42
C VAL A 37 14.77 -38.20 -20.81
N THR A 38 14.43 -37.52 -19.72
CA THR A 38 13.09 -37.48 -19.13
C THR A 38 12.89 -36.11 -18.45
N ASP A 39 11.68 -35.80 -18.03
CA ASP A 39 11.29 -34.48 -17.48
C ASP A 39 10.77 -34.63 -16.04
N ASN A 40 10.93 -33.59 -15.22
CA ASN A 40 10.31 -33.53 -13.90
C ASN A 40 8.81 -33.23 -14.00
N ILE A 41 8.03 -33.77 -13.07
CA ILE A 41 6.56 -33.79 -13.14
C ILE A 41 5.97 -33.22 -11.86
N SER A 42 5.12 -32.20 -11.99
CA SER A 42 4.23 -31.74 -10.91
C SER A 42 2.81 -32.21 -11.20
N VAL A 43 2.14 -32.78 -10.21
CA VAL A 43 0.81 -33.41 -10.35
C VAL A 43 -0.01 -33.18 -9.09
N VAL A 44 -1.33 -32.98 -9.21
CA VAL A 44 -2.20 -32.82 -8.04
C VAL A 44 -2.53 -34.20 -7.43
N GLU A 45 -2.65 -34.27 -6.11
CA GLU A 45 -3.05 -35.50 -5.42
C GLU A 45 -4.39 -36.05 -5.96
N GLY A 46 -4.44 -37.37 -6.17
CA GLY A 46 -5.56 -38.07 -6.81
C GLY A 46 -5.53 -38.07 -8.35
N GLU A 47 -4.77 -37.18 -9.00
CA GLU A 47 -4.65 -37.17 -10.47
C GLU A 47 -3.70 -38.28 -11.00
N THR A 48 -3.32 -38.17 -12.28
CA THR A 48 -2.48 -39.15 -12.99
C THR A 48 -1.20 -38.51 -13.50
N ALA A 49 -0.05 -38.89 -12.93
CA ALA A 49 1.26 -38.52 -13.47
C ALA A 49 1.58 -39.32 -14.74
N THR A 50 2.43 -38.82 -15.63
CA THR A 50 2.91 -39.56 -16.81
C THR A 50 4.42 -39.39 -16.97
N ILE A 51 5.16 -40.47 -16.76
CA ILE A 51 6.62 -40.54 -16.93
C ILE A 51 6.91 -40.91 -18.39
N SER A 52 7.88 -40.24 -19.03
CA SER A 52 8.29 -40.46 -20.42
C SER A 52 9.82 -40.55 -20.47
N CYS A 53 10.33 -41.78 -20.57
CA CYS A 53 11.75 -42.07 -20.78
C CYS A 53 12.02 -42.10 -22.28
N ARG A 54 12.76 -41.11 -22.81
CA ARG A 54 12.97 -40.92 -24.26
C ARG A 54 14.44 -41.07 -24.64
N VAL A 55 14.72 -41.79 -25.71
CA VAL A 55 16.06 -41.97 -26.29
C VAL A 55 16.12 -41.21 -27.62
N LYS A 56 17.21 -40.49 -27.90
CA LYS A 56 17.33 -39.71 -29.15
C LYS A 56 17.66 -40.59 -30.35
N ASN A 57 18.64 -41.47 -30.18
CA ASN A 57 19.05 -42.49 -31.15
C ASN A 57 19.22 -43.81 -30.40
N ASN A 58 18.22 -44.69 -30.39
CA ASN A 58 18.40 -46.02 -29.83
C ASN A 58 19.06 -47.00 -30.82
N ASP A 59 19.88 -47.91 -30.29
CA ASP A 59 20.62 -48.98 -30.97
C ASP A 59 20.12 -50.36 -30.51
N ASP A 60 18.79 -50.51 -30.46
CA ASP A 60 18.04 -51.62 -29.85
C ASP A 60 18.29 -51.82 -28.33
N SER A 61 19.02 -50.92 -27.67
CA SER A 61 19.23 -50.92 -26.21
C SER A 61 17.91 -50.86 -25.43
N VAL A 62 17.85 -51.56 -24.30
CA VAL A 62 16.61 -51.69 -23.53
C VAL A 62 16.38 -50.49 -22.60
N ILE A 63 15.17 -49.91 -22.67
CA ILE A 63 14.68 -48.92 -21.70
C ILE A 63 13.99 -49.63 -20.52
N GLN A 64 14.29 -49.18 -19.31
CA GLN A 64 13.71 -49.59 -18.04
C GLN A 64 13.26 -48.36 -17.26
N LEU A 65 12.18 -48.49 -16.49
CA LEU A 65 11.72 -47.49 -15.53
C LEU A 65 11.71 -48.07 -14.12
N LEU A 66 12.34 -47.36 -13.18
CA LEU A 66 12.53 -47.73 -11.78
C LEU A 66 11.83 -46.70 -10.86
N ASN A 67 11.24 -47.17 -9.76
CA ASN A 67 10.71 -46.30 -8.71
C ASN A 67 11.83 -45.71 -7.82
N PRO A 68 11.54 -44.78 -6.89
CA PRO A 68 12.54 -44.21 -5.98
C PRO A 68 13.30 -45.23 -5.12
N ASN A 69 12.72 -46.42 -4.88
CA ASN A 69 13.35 -47.54 -4.18
C ASN A 69 14.18 -48.46 -5.12
N ARG A 70 14.46 -48.02 -6.36
CA ARG A 70 15.11 -48.78 -7.45
C ARG A 70 14.44 -50.14 -7.76
N GLN A 71 13.14 -50.25 -7.54
CA GLN A 71 12.35 -51.41 -7.98
C GLN A 71 11.87 -51.20 -9.42
N THR A 72 11.99 -52.22 -10.27
CA THR A 72 11.58 -52.16 -11.68
C THR A 72 10.06 -52.04 -11.82
N ILE A 73 9.59 -50.86 -12.23
CA ILE A 73 8.19 -50.63 -12.60
C ILE A 73 7.95 -51.30 -13.96
N TYR A 74 8.71 -50.91 -14.98
CA TYR A 74 8.65 -51.45 -16.34
C TYR A 74 10.05 -51.81 -16.85
N PHE A 75 10.13 -52.87 -17.65
CA PHE A 75 11.31 -53.26 -18.42
C PHE A 75 10.81 -53.67 -19.81
N ARG A 76 11.13 -52.85 -20.84
CA ARG A 76 10.34 -52.83 -22.07
C ARG A 76 8.84 -52.64 -21.76
N ASP A 77 7.97 -53.38 -22.43
CA ASP A 77 6.53 -53.45 -22.24
C ASP A 77 6.06 -54.26 -21.00
N VAL A 78 6.96 -55.01 -20.36
CA VAL A 78 6.64 -55.86 -19.19
C VAL A 78 6.64 -55.04 -17.90
N ARG A 79 5.67 -55.29 -17.01
CA ARG A 79 5.56 -54.66 -15.67
C ARG A 79 5.87 -55.65 -14.53
N PRO A 80 7.12 -55.72 -14.01
CA PRO A 80 7.45 -56.59 -12.87
C PRO A 80 6.82 -56.15 -11.54
N LEU A 81 6.65 -54.85 -11.33
CA LEU A 81 6.03 -54.32 -10.11
C LEU A 81 4.53 -54.65 -10.08
N LYS A 82 4.06 -55.23 -8.96
CA LYS A 82 2.65 -55.64 -8.77
C LYS A 82 1.73 -54.50 -8.30
N ASP A 83 2.09 -53.24 -8.58
CA ASP A 83 1.19 -52.10 -8.42
C ASP A 83 0.40 -51.90 -9.73
N SER A 84 -0.93 -51.97 -9.63
CA SER A 84 -1.84 -51.83 -10.77
C SER A 84 -1.96 -50.41 -11.30
N ARG A 85 -1.59 -49.40 -10.52
CA ARG A 85 -1.71 -47.96 -10.86
C ARG A 85 -0.72 -47.51 -11.94
N PHE A 86 0.42 -48.20 -12.07
CA PHE A 86 1.39 -47.96 -13.15
C PHE A 86 0.92 -48.63 -14.43
N GLN A 87 0.47 -47.87 -15.42
CA GLN A 87 -0.08 -48.38 -16.69
C GLN A 87 0.77 -47.95 -17.88
N LEU A 88 0.99 -48.84 -18.83
CA LEU A 88 1.75 -48.55 -20.05
C LEU A 88 0.92 -47.67 -20.99
N VAL A 89 1.44 -46.50 -21.35
CA VAL A 89 0.80 -45.53 -22.25
C VAL A 89 1.36 -45.65 -23.66
N ASN A 90 2.67 -45.79 -23.78
CA ASN A 90 3.37 -46.04 -25.04
C ASN A 90 4.63 -46.87 -24.78
N PHE A 91 4.97 -47.75 -25.73
CA PHE A 91 6.28 -48.38 -25.79
C PHE A 91 6.73 -48.46 -27.25
N SER A 92 7.96 -48.02 -27.47
CA SER A 92 8.68 -48.08 -28.74
C SER A 92 10.17 -48.08 -28.45
N ASP A 93 11.01 -48.35 -29.44
CA ASP A 93 12.45 -48.43 -29.24
C ASP A 93 13.07 -47.09 -28.78
N ASN A 94 12.40 -45.96 -29.02
CA ASN A 94 12.86 -44.63 -28.56
C ASN A 94 12.03 -44.02 -27.41
N GLU A 95 10.95 -44.65 -26.94
CA GLU A 95 10.16 -44.17 -25.79
C GLU A 95 9.55 -45.31 -24.96
N LEU A 96 9.75 -45.25 -23.64
CA LEU A 96 8.93 -45.93 -22.63
C LEU A 96 8.11 -44.89 -21.87
N ARG A 97 6.78 -44.94 -22.00
CA ARG A 97 5.86 -43.98 -21.38
C ARG A 97 4.84 -44.67 -20.48
N VAL A 98 4.78 -44.25 -19.22
CA VAL A 98 4.02 -44.92 -18.16
C VAL A 98 3.20 -43.89 -17.38
N ALA A 99 1.90 -44.13 -17.26
CA ALA A 99 1.01 -43.37 -16.38
C ALA A 99 1.03 -43.96 -14.97
N LEU A 100 0.92 -43.11 -13.95
CA LEU A 100 0.69 -43.49 -12.55
C LEU A 100 -0.63 -42.84 -12.11
N SER A 101 -1.71 -43.63 -12.03
CA SER A 101 -3.05 -43.14 -11.66
C SER A 101 -3.26 -43.07 -10.15
N ASN A 102 -4.00 -42.08 -9.66
CA ASN A 102 -4.27 -41.87 -8.23
C ASN A 102 -2.95 -41.73 -7.45
N VAL A 103 -2.24 -40.65 -7.78
CA VAL A 103 -0.99 -40.24 -7.12
C VAL A 103 -1.27 -39.76 -5.70
N SER A 104 -0.41 -40.16 -4.76
CA SER A 104 -0.44 -39.79 -3.35
C SER A 104 0.90 -39.21 -2.90
N LEU A 105 0.96 -38.57 -1.73
CA LEU A 105 2.25 -38.15 -1.12
C LEU A 105 3.31 -39.26 -1.02
N SER A 106 2.91 -40.54 -0.97
CA SER A 106 3.84 -41.68 -0.92
C SER A 106 4.52 -42.02 -2.25
N ASP A 107 4.01 -41.47 -3.35
CA ASP A 107 4.57 -41.61 -4.70
C ASP A 107 5.59 -40.51 -5.03
N GLU A 108 5.77 -39.53 -4.15
CA GLU A 108 6.70 -38.43 -4.35
C GLU A 108 8.16 -38.91 -4.31
N GLY A 109 8.97 -38.48 -5.28
CA GLY A 109 10.40 -38.75 -5.30
C GLY A 109 10.98 -38.88 -6.70
N ARG A 110 12.25 -39.32 -6.73
CA ARG A 110 13.06 -39.41 -7.95
C ARG A 110 12.97 -40.78 -8.59
N TYR A 111 12.24 -40.87 -9.69
CA TYR A 111 12.17 -42.03 -10.56
C TYR A 111 13.39 -42.07 -11.48
N VAL A 112 13.80 -43.28 -11.89
CA VAL A 112 14.99 -43.48 -12.72
C VAL A 112 14.60 -44.17 -14.02
N CYS A 113 14.75 -43.47 -15.13
CA CYS A 113 14.85 -44.08 -16.45
C CYS A 113 16.26 -44.66 -16.58
N GLN A 114 16.39 -45.93 -16.96
CA GLN A 114 17.69 -46.57 -17.22
C GLN A 114 17.71 -47.14 -18.65
N LEU A 115 18.79 -46.89 -19.37
CA LEU A 115 19.06 -47.41 -20.72
C LEU A 115 20.28 -48.34 -20.66
N TYR A 116 20.09 -49.58 -21.12
CA TYR A 116 21.11 -50.64 -21.09
C TYR A 116 22.10 -50.55 -22.26
N THR A 117 22.83 -49.44 -22.35
CA THR A 117 24.06 -49.31 -23.17
C THR A 117 25.30 -49.80 -22.39
N ASP A 118 26.46 -49.86 -23.04
CA ASP A 118 27.77 -49.97 -22.38
C ASP A 118 28.58 -48.67 -22.54
N PRO A 119 28.81 -47.88 -21.47
CA PRO A 119 28.27 -48.04 -20.12
C PRO A 119 26.76 -47.72 -20.06
N PRO A 120 26.04 -48.18 -19.01
CA PRO A 120 24.62 -47.87 -18.82
C PRO A 120 24.38 -46.36 -18.60
N GLN A 121 23.26 -45.85 -19.09
CA GLN A 121 22.83 -44.46 -18.91
C GLN A 121 21.60 -44.39 -18.00
N GLU A 122 21.64 -43.55 -16.97
CA GLU A 122 20.47 -43.19 -16.17
C GLU A 122 20.00 -41.77 -16.52
N ALA A 123 18.71 -41.50 -16.39
CA ALA A 123 18.10 -40.18 -16.40
C ALA A 123 17.00 -40.11 -15.33
N TYR A 124 16.82 -38.95 -14.72
CA TYR A 124 16.02 -38.80 -13.50
C TYR A 124 14.77 -37.95 -13.74
N ALA A 125 13.63 -38.41 -13.22
CA ALA A 125 12.37 -37.66 -13.18
C ALA A 125 11.94 -37.52 -11.72
N ASP A 126 12.00 -36.30 -11.18
CA ASP A 126 11.42 -36.00 -9.87
C ASP A 126 9.91 -35.78 -10.04
N ILE A 127 9.09 -36.64 -9.42
CA ILE A 127 7.65 -36.41 -9.26
C ILE A 127 7.43 -35.62 -7.98
N THR A 128 6.85 -34.42 -8.13
CA THR A 128 6.42 -33.54 -7.03
C THR A 128 4.91 -33.60 -6.91
N VAL A 129 4.41 -33.98 -5.73
CA VAL A 129 2.96 -34.05 -5.47
C VAL A 129 2.48 -32.72 -4.90
N LEU A 130 1.49 -32.13 -5.57
CA LEU A 130 0.83 -30.89 -5.18
C LEU A 130 -0.45 -31.19 -4.39
N ILE A 131 -0.67 -30.49 -3.29
CA ILE A 131 -1.94 -30.48 -2.56
C ILE A 131 -2.47 -29.04 -2.57
N PRO A 132 -3.69 -28.78 -3.11
CA PRO A 132 -4.25 -27.45 -3.13
C PRO A 132 -4.61 -26.99 -1.69
N PRO A 133 -4.47 -25.69 -1.37
CA PRO A 133 -4.98 -25.15 -0.12
C PRO A 133 -6.49 -25.36 0.02
N GLY A 134 -6.96 -25.57 1.25
CA GLY A 134 -8.38 -25.39 1.58
C GLY A 134 -8.81 -23.93 1.37
N ASN A 135 -10.13 -23.72 1.23
CA ASN A 135 -10.73 -22.40 0.98
C ASN A 135 -10.17 -21.33 1.95
N PRO A 136 -9.62 -20.21 1.45
CA PRO A 136 -9.08 -19.16 2.31
C PRO A 136 -10.15 -18.56 3.22
N ILE A 137 -9.84 -18.44 4.50
CA ILE A 137 -10.72 -17.85 5.51
C ILE A 137 -10.17 -16.45 5.83
N ILE A 138 -11.00 -15.41 5.65
CA ILE A 138 -10.68 -14.04 6.08
C ILE A 138 -11.42 -13.74 7.38
N GLU A 139 -10.65 -13.32 8.38
CA GLU A 139 -11.12 -12.84 9.67
C GLU A 139 -10.72 -11.35 9.81
N SER A 140 -11.56 -10.56 10.47
CA SER A 140 -11.21 -9.19 10.89
C SER A 140 -11.29 -9.11 12.40
N ARG A 141 -10.37 -8.36 13.01
CA ARG A 141 -10.30 -8.20 14.46
C ARG A 141 -11.54 -7.48 15.02
N GLU A 142 -12.02 -6.49 14.28
CA GLU A 142 -13.29 -5.80 14.48
C GLU A 142 -14.23 -6.08 13.28
N GLU A 143 -15.55 -6.20 13.49
CA GLU A 143 -16.53 -6.36 12.39
C GLU A 143 -16.91 -5.02 11.76
N ILE A 144 -16.95 -3.98 12.59
CA ILE A 144 -17.32 -2.60 12.23
C ILE A 144 -16.26 -1.66 12.82
N VAL A 145 -15.78 -0.70 12.03
CA VAL A 145 -14.64 0.16 12.39
C VAL A 145 -14.99 1.63 12.22
N SER A 146 -14.66 2.50 13.18
CA SER A 146 -14.82 3.95 13.00
C SER A 146 -13.74 4.54 12.09
N GLU A 147 -14.11 5.51 11.25
CA GLU A 147 -13.18 6.30 10.42
C GLU A 147 -11.98 6.82 11.23
N GLY A 148 -10.77 6.67 10.68
CA GLY A 148 -9.52 7.08 11.30
C GLY A 148 -8.89 6.06 12.26
N ASN A 149 -9.60 5.00 12.65
CA ASN A 149 -9.02 3.90 13.43
C ASN A 149 -8.24 2.92 12.54
N GLU A 150 -7.27 2.20 13.12
CA GLU A 150 -6.60 1.05 12.50
C GLU A 150 -7.33 -0.25 12.86
N THR A 151 -7.56 -1.10 11.85
CA THR A 151 -8.03 -2.49 12.02
C THR A 151 -6.98 -3.47 11.49
N GLU A 152 -6.97 -4.68 12.02
CA GLU A 152 -6.17 -5.80 11.52
C GLU A 152 -7.09 -6.86 10.88
N MET A 153 -6.71 -7.34 9.69
CA MET A 153 -7.39 -8.42 8.98
C MET A 153 -6.41 -9.57 8.73
N THR A 154 -6.88 -10.79 8.89
CA THR A 154 -6.10 -12.02 8.78
C THR A 154 -6.71 -12.91 7.69
N CYS A 155 -5.88 -13.56 6.89
CA CYS A 155 -6.29 -14.55 5.91
C CYS A 155 -5.46 -15.82 6.10
N THR A 156 -6.12 -16.98 6.21
CA THR A 156 -5.45 -18.27 6.39
C THR A 156 -5.81 -19.24 5.28
N ALA A 157 -4.79 -19.82 4.64
CA ALA A 157 -4.88 -20.92 3.69
C ALA A 157 -4.26 -22.18 4.31
N ILE A 158 -5.04 -23.25 4.47
CA ILE A 158 -4.68 -24.43 5.26
C ILE A 158 -4.30 -25.60 4.35
N GLY A 159 -3.28 -26.38 4.74
CA GLY A 159 -3.00 -27.70 4.18
C GLY A 159 -2.36 -27.75 2.78
N SER A 160 -1.83 -26.62 2.28
CA SER A 160 -1.20 -26.54 0.95
C SER A 160 0.13 -27.31 0.86
N LYS A 161 0.44 -27.87 -0.31
CA LYS A 161 1.80 -28.32 -0.65
C LYS A 161 2.13 -28.01 -2.12
N PRO A 162 3.18 -27.23 -2.44
CA PRO A 162 4.03 -26.45 -1.54
C PRO A 162 3.22 -25.37 -0.77
N ALA A 163 3.87 -24.62 0.11
CA ALA A 163 3.24 -23.47 0.78
C ALA A 163 2.70 -22.46 -0.26
N ALA A 164 1.42 -22.11 -0.12
CA ALA A 164 0.78 -21.08 -0.94
C ALA A 164 1.33 -19.67 -0.61
N THR A 165 1.28 -18.75 -1.57
CA THR A 165 1.59 -17.33 -1.34
C THR A 165 0.30 -16.52 -1.24
N ILE A 166 0.18 -15.71 -0.18
CA ILE A 166 -0.98 -14.83 0.02
C ILE A 166 -0.61 -13.38 -0.35
N ARG A 167 -1.48 -12.73 -1.14
CA ARG A 167 -1.43 -11.29 -1.44
C ARG A 167 -2.79 -10.65 -1.12
N TRP A 168 -2.78 -9.34 -0.83
CA TRP A 168 -3.96 -8.60 -0.39
C TRP A 168 -4.29 -7.47 -1.34
N MET A 169 -5.57 -7.29 -1.68
CA MET A 169 -6.09 -6.14 -2.44
C MET A 169 -7.18 -5.43 -1.63
N LYS A 170 -7.30 -4.11 -1.75
CA LYS A 170 -8.48 -3.32 -1.33
C LYS A 170 -8.95 -2.50 -2.52
N GLY A 171 -10.06 -2.90 -3.14
CA GLY A 171 -10.36 -2.51 -4.51
C GLY A 171 -9.18 -2.82 -5.43
N ASP A 172 -8.79 -1.87 -6.29
CA ASP A 172 -7.66 -2.03 -7.22
C ASP A 172 -6.26 -1.85 -6.59
N ARG A 173 -6.16 -1.59 -5.27
CA ARG A 173 -4.89 -1.30 -4.59
C ARG A 173 -4.34 -2.51 -3.82
N GLU A 174 -3.17 -2.99 -4.20
CA GLU A 174 -2.44 -4.01 -3.44
C GLU A 174 -2.01 -3.46 -2.05
N LEU A 175 -2.11 -4.30 -1.02
CA LEU A 175 -1.74 -3.98 0.36
C LEU A 175 -0.55 -4.84 0.81
N GLN A 176 0.35 -4.24 1.60
CA GLN A 176 1.51 -4.93 2.16
C GLN A 176 1.12 -5.75 3.40
N GLY A 177 0.64 -6.97 3.17
CA GLY A 177 0.48 -7.97 4.23
C GLY A 177 1.82 -8.53 4.71
N LYS A 178 1.82 -9.10 5.92
CA LYS A 178 2.91 -9.93 6.47
C LYS A 178 2.41 -11.36 6.58
N SER A 179 3.27 -12.34 6.27
CA SER A 179 2.85 -13.74 6.20
C SER A 179 3.75 -14.65 7.04
N LYS A 180 3.13 -15.62 7.71
CA LYS A 180 3.76 -16.71 8.46
C LYS A 180 3.40 -18.04 7.81
N VAL A 181 4.38 -18.94 7.71
CA VAL A 181 4.22 -20.29 7.17
C VAL A 181 4.50 -21.28 8.29
N ASP A 182 3.50 -22.07 8.64
CA ASP A 182 3.57 -23.12 9.65
C ASP A 182 3.55 -24.50 8.98
N ILE A 183 4.52 -25.34 9.34
CA ILE A 183 4.62 -26.71 8.82
C ILE A 183 3.66 -27.59 9.62
N THR A 184 2.76 -28.24 8.90
CA THR A 184 1.76 -29.19 9.41
C THR A 184 2.26 -30.63 9.14
N TYR A 185 1.47 -31.65 9.50
CA TYR A 185 1.80 -33.05 9.20
C TYR A 185 2.08 -33.29 7.69
N ASP A 186 2.83 -34.34 7.38
CA ASP A 186 3.16 -34.84 6.04
C ASP A 186 3.80 -33.81 5.07
N ARG A 187 4.43 -32.75 5.63
CA ARG A 187 5.03 -31.62 4.91
C ARG A 187 3.99 -30.76 4.17
N MET A 188 2.75 -30.75 4.67
CA MET A 188 1.74 -29.76 4.31
C MET A 188 2.00 -28.44 5.05
N TYR A 189 1.54 -27.33 4.50
CA TYR A 189 1.81 -25.99 4.99
C TYR A 189 0.50 -25.22 5.20
N THR A 190 0.38 -24.63 6.39
CA THR A 190 -0.64 -23.63 6.69
C THR A 190 0.01 -22.25 6.59
N VAL A 191 -0.60 -21.35 5.84
CA VAL A 191 -0.08 -20.00 5.58
C VAL A 191 -1.09 -18.99 6.08
N THR A 192 -0.68 -18.21 7.08
CA THR A 192 -1.48 -17.14 7.66
C THR A 192 -0.83 -15.81 7.33
N SER A 193 -1.57 -14.95 6.63
CA SER A 193 -1.19 -13.58 6.32
C SER A 193 -2.05 -12.60 7.09
N TRP A 194 -1.51 -11.45 7.46
CA TRP A 194 -2.27 -10.37 8.09
C TRP A 194 -1.86 -9.00 7.55
N VAL A 195 -2.81 -8.08 7.54
CA VAL A 195 -2.66 -6.72 7.04
C VAL A 195 -3.30 -5.74 8.03
N ARG A 196 -2.67 -4.58 8.21
CA ARG A 196 -3.23 -3.46 8.99
C ARG A 196 -3.57 -2.31 8.07
N LEU A 197 -4.69 -1.67 8.35
CA LEU A 197 -5.17 -0.54 7.57
C LEU A 197 -5.91 0.45 8.46
N THR A 198 -5.55 1.73 8.36
CA THR A 198 -6.40 2.83 8.79
C THR A 198 -7.59 2.92 7.83
N VAL A 199 -8.82 2.91 8.35
CA VAL A 199 -10.03 3.03 7.52
C VAL A 199 -10.38 4.49 7.26
N THR A 200 -10.87 4.78 6.05
CA THR A 200 -11.57 6.05 5.75
C THR A 200 -13.02 5.77 5.33
N LYS A 201 -13.90 6.77 5.35
CA LYS A 201 -15.29 6.61 4.88
C LYS A 201 -15.41 6.09 3.44
N GLU A 202 -14.41 6.33 2.59
CA GLU A 202 -14.35 5.81 1.21
C GLU A 202 -14.08 4.30 1.13
N ASP A 203 -13.66 3.67 2.24
CA ASP A 203 -13.51 2.22 2.34
C ASP A 203 -14.82 1.49 2.65
N ASP A 204 -15.91 2.20 2.99
CA ASP A 204 -17.17 1.57 3.35
C ASP A 204 -17.78 0.81 2.16
N GLY A 205 -18.03 -0.49 2.34
CA GLY A 205 -18.50 -1.36 1.27
C GLY A 205 -17.45 -1.71 0.21
N ILE A 206 -16.17 -1.34 0.40
CA ILE A 206 -15.07 -1.79 -0.46
C ILE A 206 -14.64 -3.21 -0.02
N PRO A 207 -14.48 -4.16 -0.96
CA PRO A 207 -13.96 -5.49 -0.64
C PRO A 207 -12.44 -5.43 -0.40
N VAL A 208 -12.02 -6.01 0.72
CA VAL A 208 -10.65 -6.47 0.94
C VAL A 208 -10.58 -7.94 0.50
N VAL A 209 -9.72 -8.23 -0.47
CA VAL A 209 -9.58 -9.53 -1.12
C VAL A 209 -8.25 -10.17 -0.73
N CYS A 210 -8.29 -11.41 -0.26
CA CYS A 210 -7.13 -12.27 -0.06
C CYS A 210 -6.99 -13.18 -1.28
N ILE A 211 -5.93 -13.00 -2.06
CA ILE A 211 -5.61 -13.80 -3.24
C ILE A 211 -4.55 -14.85 -2.85
N VAL A 212 -4.83 -16.12 -3.15
CA VAL A 212 -3.98 -17.26 -2.82
C VAL A 212 -3.38 -17.82 -4.10
N ASP A 213 -2.06 -17.65 -4.25
CA ASP A 213 -1.29 -18.21 -5.35
C ASP A 213 -0.70 -19.57 -4.96
N HIS A 214 -1.01 -20.61 -5.73
CA HIS A 214 -0.52 -21.98 -5.52
C HIS A 214 -0.61 -22.80 -6.82
N PRO A 215 0.40 -23.62 -7.19
CA PRO A 215 0.45 -24.26 -8.52
C PRO A 215 -0.69 -25.22 -8.89
N ALA A 216 -1.49 -25.70 -7.93
CA ALA A 216 -2.61 -26.61 -8.18
C ALA A 216 -3.96 -25.89 -8.40
N VAL A 217 -4.03 -24.57 -8.25
CA VAL A 217 -5.27 -23.78 -8.35
C VAL A 217 -5.09 -22.57 -9.26
N LYS A 218 -6.22 -21.96 -9.65
CA LYS A 218 -6.27 -20.67 -10.37
C LYS A 218 -7.38 -19.82 -9.79
N ASP A 219 -7.20 -18.51 -9.84
CA ASP A 219 -8.19 -17.51 -9.45
C ASP A 219 -8.78 -17.73 -8.03
N PHE A 220 -7.96 -18.29 -7.14
CA PHE A 220 -8.36 -18.75 -5.82
C PHE A 220 -8.24 -17.62 -4.80
N GLN A 221 -9.39 -17.13 -4.31
CA GLN A 221 -9.44 -15.96 -3.46
C GLN A 221 -10.65 -15.99 -2.50
N ALA A 222 -10.54 -15.24 -1.41
CA ALA A 222 -11.65 -14.87 -0.55
C ALA A 222 -11.77 -13.33 -0.49
N GLN A 223 -12.94 -12.83 -0.10
CA GLN A 223 -13.18 -11.40 0.07
C GLN A 223 -14.05 -11.12 1.29
N LYS A 224 -13.76 -10.03 2.01
CA LYS A 224 -14.62 -9.48 3.06
C LYS A 224 -14.80 -7.98 2.80
N TYR A 225 -16.03 -7.49 2.93
CA TYR A 225 -16.34 -6.07 2.83
C TYR A 225 -16.04 -5.37 4.15
N LEU A 226 -15.49 -4.15 4.09
CA LEU A 226 -15.32 -3.31 5.27
C LEU A 226 -16.64 -2.60 5.59
N GLU A 227 -17.05 -2.61 6.86
CA GLU A 227 -18.11 -1.73 7.37
C GLU A 227 -17.46 -0.59 8.18
N VAL A 228 -17.49 0.62 7.61
CA VAL A 228 -16.87 1.81 8.21
C VAL A 228 -17.93 2.78 8.68
N GLN A 229 -17.93 3.09 9.98
CA GLN A 229 -18.78 4.12 10.56
C GLN A 229 -18.05 5.48 10.54
N TYR A 230 -18.72 6.52 10.06
CA TYR A 230 -18.19 7.88 9.96
C TYR A 230 -19.21 8.91 10.45
N LYS A 231 -18.70 10.01 11.00
CA LYS A 231 -19.51 11.16 11.45
C LYS A 231 -20.31 11.77 10.28
N PRO A 232 -21.39 12.52 10.52
CA PRO A 232 -22.17 13.11 9.44
C PRO A 232 -21.33 14.09 8.61
N GLU A 233 -21.46 14.01 7.29
CA GLU A 233 -21.24 15.15 6.40
C GLU A 233 -22.48 16.04 6.45
N VAL A 234 -22.29 17.35 6.48
CA VAL A 234 -23.35 18.36 6.57
C VAL A 234 -23.11 19.38 5.46
N LYS A 235 -24.17 19.77 4.76
CA LYS A 235 -24.13 20.83 3.75
C LYS A 235 -25.46 21.59 3.70
N ILE A 236 -25.41 22.90 3.90
CA ILE A 236 -26.56 23.78 3.70
C ILE A 236 -26.73 24.07 2.20
N VAL A 237 -27.98 24.06 1.74
CA VAL A 237 -28.37 24.51 0.41
C VAL A 237 -29.46 25.58 0.56
N VAL A 238 -29.29 26.71 -0.12
CA VAL A 238 -30.35 27.71 -0.29
C VAL A 238 -31.28 27.23 -1.40
N GLU A 239 -32.51 26.86 -1.05
CA GLU A 239 -33.54 26.51 -2.05
C GLU A 239 -34.27 27.77 -2.52
N PHE A 240 -34.51 28.72 -1.62
CA PHE A 240 -35.09 30.04 -1.92
C PHE A 240 -34.46 31.15 -1.03
N PRO A 241 -34.22 32.37 -1.54
CA PRO A 241 -34.41 32.83 -2.92
C PRO A 241 -33.22 32.48 -3.83
N GLN A 242 -33.49 32.35 -5.12
CA GLN A 242 -32.48 32.07 -6.14
C GLN A 242 -31.68 33.34 -6.51
N GLY A 243 -30.90 33.89 -5.57
CA GLY A 243 -30.10 35.10 -5.77
C GLY A 243 -29.64 35.78 -4.49
N LEU A 244 -29.69 37.12 -4.48
CA LEU A 244 -29.45 37.93 -3.29
C LEU A 244 -30.74 38.02 -2.47
N THR A 245 -30.69 37.61 -1.20
CA THR A 245 -31.77 37.73 -0.21
C THR A 245 -32.09 39.19 0.11
N ARG A 246 -33.35 39.61 -0.05
CA ARG A 246 -33.79 41.00 0.21
C ARG A 246 -34.76 41.13 1.38
N GLU A 247 -34.82 42.34 1.92
CA GLU A 247 -35.77 42.72 2.96
C GLU A 247 -37.22 42.56 2.44
N GLY A 248 -38.01 41.75 3.14
CA GLY A 248 -39.37 41.35 2.74
C GLY A 248 -39.48 40.10 1.86
N GLU A 249 -38.37 39.48 1.44
CA GLU A 249 -38.39 38.13 0.84
C GLU A 249 -38.43 37.05 1.92
N ASN A 250 -38.67 35.79 1.54
CA ASN A 250 -38.55 34.64 2.43
C ASN A 250 -37.20 33.93 2.20
N LEU A 251 -36.74 33.14 3.17
CA LEU A 251 -35.56 32.29 3.09
C LEU A 251 -35.93 30.83 3.34
N GLU A 252 -35.38 29.92 2.55
CA GLU A 252 -35.52 28.47 2.70
C GLU A 252 -34.14 27.81 2.58
N LEU A 253 -33.68 27.23 3.69
CA LEU A 253 -32.40 26.52 3.80
C LEU A 253 -32.64 25.04 4.09
N THR A 254 -32.27 24.15 3.17
CA THR A 254 -32.29 22.71 3.40
C THR A 254 -30.92 22.23 3.87
N CYS A 255 -30.88 21.56 5.03
CA CYS A 255 -29.66 20.94 5.54
C CYS A 255 -29.52 19.51 5.03
N LYS A 256 -28.67 19.31 4.01
CA LYS A 256 -28.41 18.00 3.40
C LYS A 256 -27.32 17.30 4.18
N THR A 257 -27.65 16.16 4.76
CA THR A 257 -26.75 15.39 5.64
C THR A 257 -26.58 13.97 5.10
N LYS A 258 -25.46 13.33 5.46
CA LYS A 258 -25.17 11.92 5.15
C LYS A 258 -24.20 11.37 6.20
N GLY A 259 -24.47 10.24 6.82
CA GLY A 259 -23.54 9.60 7.76
C GLY A 259 -23.69 8.10 7.83
N LYS A 260 -22.75 7.41 8.50
CA LYS A 260 -22.93 6.00 8.85
C LYS A 260 -22.62 5.76 10.32
N PRO A 261 -23.62 5.46 11.17
CA PRO A 261 -25.06 5.40 10.88
C PRO A 261 -25.64 6.74 10.42
N GLU A 262 -26.79 6.71 9.73
CA GLU A 262 -27.45 7.94 9.30
C GLU A 262 -27.86 8.82 10.50
N PRO A 263 -27.70 10.15 10.42
CA PRO A 263 -27.98 11.05 11.55
C PRO A 263 -29.48 11.11 11.85
N GLN A 264 -29.85 10.79 13.09
CA GLN A 264 -31.25 10.79 13.54
C GLN A 264 -31.73 12.17 14.02
N GLN A 265 -30.83 13.12 14.19
CA GLN A 265 -31.14 14.46 14.65
C GLN A 265 -30.36 15.50 13.83
N VAL A 266 -31.09 16.51 13.38
CA VAL A 266 -30.61 17.68 12.63
C VAL A 266 -31.20 18.91 13.33
N ASN A 267 -30.33 19.79 13.81
CA ASN A 267 -30.69 20.95 14.62
C ASN A 267 -30.19 22.23 13.94
N TRP A 268 -31.02 23.27 13.92
CA TRP A 268 -30.64 24.60 13.44
C TRP A 268 -30.40 25.55 14.62
N VAL A 269 -29.29 26.28 14.59
CA VAL A 269 -28.95 27.34 15.54
C VAL A 269 -28.43 28.59 14.82
N LYS A 270 -28.56 29.77 15.42
CA LYS A 270 -27.83 30.98 15.02
C LYS A 270 -26.60 31.08 15.95
N VAL A 271 -25.43 31.43 15.43
CA VAL A 271 -24.17 31.18 16.16
C VAL A 271 -24.01 32.05 17.43
N ASP A 272 -24.52 33.28 17.40
CA ASP A 272 -24.38 34.28 18.47
C ASP A 272 -25.72 34.68 19.13
N ASP A 273 -26.82 33.99 18.82
CA ASP A 273 -28.20 34.41 19.09
C ASP A 273 -29.18 33.22 18.93
N ASP A 274 -30.44 33.38 19.31
CA ASP A 274 -31.47 32.37 18.99
C ASP A 274 -31.90 32.45 17.50
N VAL A 275 -32.38 31.33 16.95
CA VAL A 275 -33.06 31.34 15.64
C VAL A 275 -34.35 32.17 15.77
N PRO A 276 -34.72 33.03 14.80
CA PRO A 276 -35.88 33.90 14.93
C PRO A 276 -37.16 33.15 15.29
N SER A 277 -37.92 33.63 16.28
CA SER A 277 -39.04 32.89 16.90
C SER A 277 -40.26 32.62 16.01
N HIS A 278 -40.26 33.12 14.77
CA HIS A 278 -41.25 32.85 13.73
C HIS A 278 -40.71 31.94 12.62
N ALA A 279 -39.45 31.52 12.70
CA ALA A 279 -38.86 30.57 11.77
C ALA A 279 -39.46 29.18 12.00
N VAL A 280 -39.69 28.45 10.90
CA VAL A 280 -40.26 27.12 10.91
C VAL A 280 -39.16 26.12 10.56
N ILE A 281 -38.88 25.20 11.49
CA ILE A 281 -37.97 24.07 11.24
C ILE A 281 -38.82 22.83 10.94
N THR A 282 -38.67 22.28 9.74
CA THR A 282 -39.39 21.09 9.28
C THR A 282 -38.39 20.02 8.86
N GLY A 283 -38.11 19.08 9.77
CA GLY A 283 -37.09 18.05 9.53
C GLY A 283 -35.70 18.66 9.40
N SER A 284 -35.11 18.59 8.21
CA SER A 284 -33.83 19.21 7.85
C SER A 284 -33.90 20.70 7.53
N ASP A 285 -35.10 21.25 7.32
CA ASP A 285 -35.28 22.48 6.57
C ASP A 285 -35.65 23.65 7.50
N LEU A 286 -34.98 24.80 7.31
CA LEU A 286 -35.21 26.05 8.04
C LEU A 286 -35.83 27.07 7.09
N TYR A 287 -37.04 27.52 7.43
CA TYR A 287 -37.81 28.51 6.67
C TYR A 287 -38.03 29.78 7.50
N ILE A 288 -37.73 30.96 6.94
CA ILE A 288 -37.89 32.27 7.59
C ILE A 288 -38.67 33.19 6.64
N GLU A 289 -39.84 33.67 7.08
CA GLU A 289 -40.65 34.60 6.29
C GLU A 289 -40.28 36.07 6.52
N ASN A 290 -40.50 36.91 5.51
CA ASN A 290 -40.44 38.38 5.63
C ASN A 290 -39.11 38.88 6.25
N LEU A 291 -38.00 38.51 5.62
CA LEU A 291 -36.63 38.79 6.04
C LEU A 291 -36.43 40.25 6.45
N ASN A 292 -35.82 40.45 7.62
CA ASN A 292 -35.40 41.75 8.11
C ASN A 292 -33.88 41.78 8.33
N LYS A 293 -33.27 42.97 8.21
CA LYS A 293 -31.83 43.17 8.45
C LYS A 293 -31.36 42.80 9.87
N SER A 294 -32.27 42.74 10.84
CA SER A 294 -31.99 42.20 12.19
C SER A 294 -31.71 40.68 12.21
N TYR A 295 -32.12 39.93 11.20
CA TYR A 295 -31.90 38.48 11.10
C TYR A 295 -30.54 38.11 10.49
N ASN A 296 -29.73 39.10 10.09
CA ASN A 296 -28.37 38.90 9.60
C ASN A 296 -27.50 38.13 10.62
N GLY A 297 -26.60 37.29 10.11
CA GLY A 297 -25.69 36.48 10.93
C GLY A 297 -25.46 35.08 10.37
N THR A 298 -24.72 34.26 11.11
CA THR A 298 -24.42 32.87 10.73
C THR A 298 -25.48 31.93 11.28
N TYR A 299 -26.14 31.22 10.37
CA TYR A 299 -27.07 30.11 10.65
C TYR A 299 -26.32 28.80 10.44
N ARG A 300 -26.28 27.99 11.49
CA ARG A 300 -25.56 26.72 11.54
C ARG A 300 -26.57 25.57 11.56
N CYS A 301 -26.39 24.63 10.65
CA CYS A 301 -27.01 23.31 10.79
C CYS A 301 -26.03 22.36 11.48
N VAL A 302 -26.49 21.66 12.51
CA VAL A 302 -25.72 20.66 13.27
C VAL A 302 -26.39 19.30 13.12
N ALA A 303 -25.63 18.25 12.81
CA ALA A 303 -26.12 16.88 12.72
C ALA A 303 -25.18 15.89 13.42
N SER A 304 -25.76 14.88 14.07
CA SER A 304 -25.02 13.91 14.88
C SER A 304 -25.47 12.46 14.69
N ASN A 305 -24.52 11.54 14.87
CA ASN A 305 -24.74 10.09 14.91
C ASN A 305 -23.88 9.46 16.03
N SER A 306 -23.82 8.12 16.09
CA SER A 306 -23.06 7.39 17.12
C SER A 306 -21.53 7.56 17.05
N VAL A 307 -21.00 8.10 15.95
CA VAL A 307 -19.56 8.36 15.74
C VAL A 307 -19.20 9.77 16.19
N GLY A 308 -20.11 10.73 16.03
CA GLY A 308 -19.92 12.10 16.48
C GLY A 308 -20.85 13.10 15.79
N GLU A 309 -20.48 14.37 15.89
CA GLU A 309 -21.23 15.51 15.39
C GLU A 309 -20.44 16.25 14.30
N SER A 310 -21.15 16.95 13.42
CA SER A 310 -20.57 17.94 12.49
C SER A 310 -21.61 18.97 12.11
N TYR A 311 -21.15 20.06 11.47
CA TYR A 311 -21.98 21.20 11.13
C TYR A 311 -21.52 21.86 9.82
N ASP A 312 -22.39 22.68 9.26
CA ASP A 312 -22.09 23.62 8.18
C ASP A 312 -22.71 24.99 8.49
N ASP A 313 -22.13 26.06 7.95
CA ASP A 313 -22.41 27.46 8.30
C ASP A 313 -22.85 28.28 7.08
N TYR A 314 -24.06 28.84 7.13
CA TYR A 314 -24.58 29.77 6.13
C TYR A 314 -24.66 31.19 6.69
N ILE A 315 -24.03 32.15 6.01
CA ILE A 315 -24.01 33.56 6.44
C ILE A 315 -25.09 34.34 5.69
N LEU A 316 -26.14 34.74 6.41
CA LEU A 316 -27.24 35.52 5.86
C LEU A 316 -26.91 37.02 5.85
N TYR A 317 -27.03 37.63 4.66
CA TYR A 317 -26.97 39.08 4.44
C TYR A 317 -28.23 39.55 3.71
N VAL A 318 -29.15 40.21 4.41
CA VAL A 318 -30.38 40.79 3.87
C VAL A 318 -30.10 42.16 3.24
N TYR A 319 -30.26 42.25 1.93
CA TYR A 319 -30.10 43.47 1.12
C TYR A 319 -31.38 44.31 1.09
N ASP A 320 -31.27 45.58 0.70
CA ASP A 320 -32.44 46.42 0.45
C ASP A 320 -33.37 45.87 -0.65
N ALA A 321 -34.67 46.07 -0.46
CA ALA A 321 -35.67 45.86 -1.50
C ALA A 321 -35.40 46.75 -2.74
N PRO A 322 -35.81 46.35 -3.96
CA PRO A 322 -35.47 47.10 -5.16
C PRO A 322 -36.22 48.44 -5.25
N THR A 323 -35.56 49.54 -4.90
CA THR A 323 -36.16 50.89 -4.94
C THR A 323 -36.51 51.28 -6.38
N THR A 324 -37.80 51.31 -6.70
CA THR A 324 -38.31 51.92 -7.93
C THR A 324 -38.29 53.44 -7.81
N THR A 325 -37.16 54.06 -8.13
CA THR A 325 -37.05 55.52 -8.24
C THR A 325 -38.05 56.03 -9.30
N PRO A 326 -39.01 56.90 -8.95
CA PRO A 326 -39.95 57.42 -9.93
C PRO A 326 -39.21 58.30 -10.94
N ILE A 327 -39.51 58.11 -12.22
CA ILE A 327 -38.92 58.92 -13.30
C ILE A 327 -39.28 60.39 -13.04
N PRO A 328 -38.31 61.33 -13.01
CA PRO A 328 -38.60 62.72 -12.71
C PRO A 328 -39.47 63.34 -13.82
N THR A 329 -40.72 63.68 -13.46
CA THR A 329 -41.67 64.34 -14.37
C THR A 329 -41.18 65.74 -14.70
N THR A 330 -40.54 65.90 -15.87
CA THR A 330 -40.05 67.19 -16.36
C THR A 330 -41.21 68.11 -16.74
N ALA A 331 -41.56 69.03 -15.83
CA ALA A 331 -42.54 70.07 -16.10
C ALA A 331 -41.95 71.18 -16.98
N THR A 332 -42.30 71.18 -18.27
CA THR A 332 -41.85 72.19 -19.24
C THR A 332 -42.57 73.51 -19.04
N THR A 333 -41.99 74.41 -18.23
CA THR A 333 -42.48 75.80 -18.05
C THR A 333 -41.61 76.78 -18.84
N THR A 334 -42.12 77.27 -19.96
CA THR A 334 -41.43 78.24 -20.81
C THR A 334 -41.43 79.63 -20.19
N MET A 335 -40.25 80.17 -19.88
CA MET A 335 -40.06 81.56 -19.41
C MET A 335 -39.34 82.39 -20.48
N TYR A 336 -39.92 83.53 -20.84
CA TYR A 336 -39.28 84.55 -21.69
C TYR A 336 -38.75 85.69 -20.82
N THR A 337 -37.46 86.02 -20.92
CA THR A 337 -36.94 87.39 -20.74
C THR A 337 -35.48 87.46 -21.23
N THR A 338 -35.02 88.65 -21.59
CA THR A 338 -33.75 88.87 -22.31
C THR A 338 -32.87 89.91 -21.64
N THR A 339 -31.55 89.86 -21.94
CA THR A 339 -30.53 90.90 -21.67
C THR A 339 -30.20 91.19 -20.18
N SER A 340 -28.97 91.58 -19.79
CA SER A 340 -27.74 91.89 -20.55
C SER A 340 -26.44 91.70 -19.74
N LEU A 341 -25.36 91.32 -20.44
CA LEU A 341 -23.94 91.48 -20.02
C LEU A 341 -23.48 92.98 -20.18
N PRO A 342 -22.24 93.45 -19.83
CA PRO A 342 -20.95 92.73 -19.92
C PRO A 342 -19.77 93.10 -18.95
N GLY A 343 -18.64 92.38 -19.11
CA GLY A 343 -17.26 92.86 -18.80
C GLY A 343 -16.58 92.22 -17.56
N ILE A 344 -15.25 91.98 -17.50
CA ILE A 344 -14.12 92.13 -18.47
C ILE A 344 -13.12 90.95 -18.28
N THR A 345 -12.18 90.75 -19.21
CA THR A 345 -11.09 89.76 -19.28
C THR A 345 -10.00 89.91 -18.17
N GLN A 346 -8.93 89.11 -17.96
CA GLN A 346 -8.19 88.03 -18.69
C GLN A 346 -7.29 87.25 -17.65
N ASP A 347 -6.32 86.33 -17.85
CA ASP A 347 -5.57 85.72 -18.98
C ASP A 347 -4.86 84.37 -18.60
N SER A 348 -4.25 83.69 -19.60
CA SER A 348 -3.03 82.85 -19.55
C SER A 348 -2.91 81.53 -18.73
N ARG A 349 -2.89 80.41 -19.49
CA ARG A 349 -1.69 79.56 -19.79
C ARG A 349 -1.12 78.51 -18.79
N ALA A 350 -1.39 77.24 -19.15
CA ALA A 350 -0.48 76.06 -19.23
C ALA A 350 -0.04 75.24 -17.99
N GLY A 351 0.31 73.97 -18.26
CA GLY A 351 0.95 72.98 -17.37
C GLY A 351 -0.02 72.09 -16.58
N ALA A 352 0.33 70.88 -16.12
CA ALA A 352 1.42 69.96 -16.47
C ALA A 352 1.06 68.53 -15.96
N GLY A 353 1.78 67.49 -16.37
CA GLY A 353 1.59 66.12 -15.83
C GLY A 353 2.46 65.81 -14.61
N ALA A 354 2.11 64.78 -13.84
CA ALA A 354 2.93 64.24 -12.75
C ALA A 354 2.76 62.72 -12.57
N GLN A 355 3.83 62.05 -12.12
CA GLN A 355 3.90 60.59 -11.93
C GLN A 355 3.17 60.11 -10.65
N ARG A 356 2.88 58.79 -10.60
CA ARG A 356 2.57 58.08 -9.35
C ARG A 356 3.79 58.05 -8.42
N ALA A 357 3.55 58.24 -7.12
CA ALA A 357 4.38 57.65 -6.06
C ALA A 357 3.68 56.39 -5.52
N VAL A 358 4.45 55.48 -4.91
CA VAL A 358 3.92 54.29 -4.21
C VAL A 358 4.60 54.23 -2.84
N ASP A 359 3.82 54.12 -1.78
CA ASP A 359 4.33 54.28 -0.42
C ASP A 359 5.21 53.11 0.04
N HIS A 360 6.45 53.45 0.42
CA HIS A 360 7.44 52.50 0.94
C HIS A 360 7.01 51.78 2.24
N ALA A 361 5.95 52.26 2.92
CA ALA A 361 5.46 51.70 4.17
C ALA A 361 4.97 50.24 4.05
N VAL A 362 4.31 49.88 2.95
CA VAL A 362 3.73 48.53 2.78
C VAL A 362 4.81 47.44 2.72
N ILE A 363 5.93 47.74 2.06
CA ILE A 363 7.06 46.81 1.88
C ILE A 363 7.72 46.50 3.23
N GLY A 364 7.87 47.49 4.11
CA GLY A 364 8.45 47.30 5.44
C GLY A 364 7.65 46.35 6.33
N GLY A 365 6.31 46.45 6.29
CA GLY A 365 5.42 45.58 7.08
C GLY A 365 5.54 44.10 6.71
N VAL A 366 5.55 43.78 5.41
CA VAL A 366 5.67 42.39 4.93
C VAL A 366 7.02 41.78 5.33
N VAL A 367 8.11 42.53 5.18
CA VAL A 367 9.46 42.06 5.57
C VAL A 367 9.53 41.78 7.08
N ALA A 368 8.95 42.64 7.92
CA ALA A 368 8.93 42.44 9.37
C ALA A 368 8.20 41.14 9.79
N VAL A 369 7.04 40.85 9.17
CA VAL A 369 6.28 39.61 9.45
C VAL A 369 7.06 38.36 9.04
N VAL A 370 7.70 38.37 7.86
CA VAL A 370 8.50 37.24 7.38
C VAL A 370 9.72 36.99 8.28
N VAL A 371 10.42 38.04 8.71
CA VAL A 371 11.57 37.91 9.64
C VAL A 371 11.13 37.39 11.01
N PHE A 372 9.98 37.84 11.53
CA PHE A 372 9.44 37.34 12.79
C PHE A 372 9.06 35.86 12.70
N ALA A 373 8.39 35.44 11.62
CA ALA A 373 8.05 34.04 11.38
C ALA A 373 9.29 33.15 11.30
N MET A 374 10.35 33.58 10.60
CA MET A 374 11.64 32.89 10.54
C MET A 374 12.29 32.73 11.92
N LEU A 375 12.28 33.78 12.76
CA LEU A 375 12.82 33.72 14.13
C LEU A 375 12.03 32.74 15.01
N CYS A 376 10.70 32.73 14.93
CA CYS A 376 9.88 31.74 15.62
C CYS A 376 10.21 30.31 15.17
N LEU A 377 10.38 30.07 13.87
CA LEU A 377 10.74 28.77 13.31
C LEU A 377 12.11 28.30 13.82
N LEU A 378 13.11 29.18 13.85
CA LEU A 378 14.45 28.88 14.40
C LEU A 378 14.42 28.58 15.91
N ILE A 379 13.57 29.27 16.69
CA ILE A 379 13.39 28.98 18.13
C ILE A 379 12.70 27.62 18.33
N ILE A 380 11.72 27.27 17.50
CA ILE A 380 11.05 25.96 17.53
C ILE A 380 12.03 24.84 17.17
N LEU A 381 12.81 24.99 16.09
CA LEU A 381 13.84 24.03 15.68
C LEU A 381 14.95 23.90 16.75
N GLY A 382 15.42 25.01 17.32
CA GLY A 382 16.38 24.99 18.41
C GLY A 382 15.85 24.25 19.65
N ARG A 383 14.57 24.43 19.99
CA ARG A 383 13.91 23.68 21.06
C ARG A 383 13.67 22.21 20.72
N TYR A 384 13.41 21.88 19.46
CA TYR A 384 13.26 20.49 18.99
C TYR A 384 14.58 19.73 19.14
N PHE A 385 15.69 20.26 18.60
CA PHE A 385 17.01 19.66 18.77
C PHE A 385 17.46 19.60 20.24
N ALA A 386 17.11 20.60 21.07
CA ALA A 386 17.43 20.62 22.50
C ALA A 386 16.56 19.68 23.37
N ARG A 387 15.47 19.10 22.86
CA ARG A 387 14.55 18.25 23.65
C ARG A 387 14.91 16.75 23.60
N HIS A 388 15.85 16.33 22.76
CA HIS A 388 16.22 14.92 22.62
C HIS A 388 17.63 14.61 23.15
N LYS A 389 17.68 14.13 24.40
CA LYS A 389 18.39 12.90 24.81
C LYS A 389 18.35 12.70 26.32
N GLY A 390 17.60 11.71 26.79
CA GLY A 390 17.98 10.97 27.98
C GLY A 390 18.98 9.89 27.59
N THR A 391 19.90 9.53 28.49
CA THR A 391 20.70 8.31 28.35
C THR A 391 20.01 7.18 29.11
N TYR A 392 20.14 5.96 28.60
CA TYR A 392 19.65 4.75 29.25
C TYR A 392 20.79 3.76 29.40
N PHE A 393 20.85 3.09 30.56
CA PHE A 393 21.85 2.07 30.82
C PHE A 393 21.37 0.71 30.33
N THR A 394 22.12 0.11 29.41
CA THR A 394 21.91 -1.28 28.99
C THR A 394 22.74 -2.21 29.86
N HIS A 395 22.08 -3.09 30.62
CA HIS A 395 22.75 -4.19 31.32
C HIS A 395 23.05 -5.34 30.35
N GLU A 396 23.92 -5.09 29.37
CA GLU A 396 24.51 -6.12 28.52
C GLU A 396 25.66 -6.80 29.29
N ALA A 397 25.61 -8.13 29.42
CA ALA A 397 26.66 -8.89 30.08
C ALA A 397 27.90 -9.00 29.18
N LYS A 398 29.01 -8.39 29.59
CA LYS A 398 30.27 -8.39 28.83
C LYS A 398 30.81 -9.83 28.69
N GLY A 399 30.82 -10.37 27.47
CA GLY A 399 31.39 -11.69 27.16
C GLY A 399 30.52 -12.60 26.28
N ALA A 400 29.29 -12.22 25.93
CA ALA A 400 28.41 -13.04 25.09
C ALA A 400 28.79 -13.04 23.59
N ASP A 401 29.36 -11.94 23.09
CA ASP A 401 29.55 -11.70 21.64
C ASP A 401 30.60 -12.63 20.98
N ASP A 402 31.56 -13.14 21.75
CA ASP A 402 32.62 -14.05 21.30
C ASP A 402 32.34 -15.54 21.62
N ALA A 403 31.14 -15.88 22.12
CA ALA A 403 30.78 -17.26 22.47
C ALA A 403 30.37 -18.08 21.23
N ALA A 404 30.96 -19.25 21.06
CA ALA A 404 30.67 -20.15 19.93
C ALA A 404 29.30 -20.86 20.03
N ASP A 405 28.73 -20.90 21.24
CA ASP A 405 27.48 -21.57 21.58
C ASP A 405 26.84 -20.95 22.84
N ALA A 406 25.57 -21.28 23.08
CA ALA A 406 24.78 -20.68 24.15
C ALA A 406 25.19 -21.13 25.57
N ASP A 407 25.71 -22.34 25.75
CA ASP A 407 26.09 -22.85 27.08
C ASP A 407 27.43 -22.22 27.52
N THR A 408 28.38 -22.08 26.59
CA THR A 408 29.64 -21.33 26.81
C THR A 408 29.38 -19.87 27.19
N ALA A 409 28.37 -19.22 26.60
CA ALA A 409 27.99 -17.84 26.95
C ALA A 409 27.52 -17.69 28.40
N ILE A 410 26.81 -18.70 28.93
CA ILE A 410 26.31 -18.71 30.32
C ILE A 410 27.47 -18.88 31.32
N ILE A 411 28.40 -19.79 31.05
CA ILE A 411 29.52 -20.09 31.96
C ILE A 411 30.46 -18.87 32.11
N ASN A 412 30.67 -18.11 31.04
CA ASN A 412 31.53 -16.92 31.07
C ASN A 412 30.89 -15.70 31.79
N ALA A 413 29.58 -15.72 32.07
CA ALA A 413 28.85 -14.58 32.60
C ALA A 413 28.98 -14.36 34.12
N GLU A 414 29.63 -15.27 34.87
CA GLU A 414 29.69 -15.23 36.33
C GLU A 414 30.64 -14.13 36.89
N GLY A 415 31.28 -13.36 36.01
CA GLY A 415 32.30 -12.33 36.28
C GLY A 415 31.81 -10.92 36.64
N GLY A 416 30.88 -10.78 37.59
CA GLY A 416 30.68 -9.52 38.33
C GLY A 416 29.70 -8.48 37.75
N HIS A 417 28.58 -8.29 38.44
CA HIS A 417 27.76 -7.07 38.32
C HIS A 417 28.58 -5.84 38.77
N ASN A 418 28.83 -4.87 37.88
CA ASN A 418 29.04 -3.44 38.20
C ASN A 418 29.34 -2.52 36.98
N ASN A 419 29.60 -3.05 35.78
CA ASN A 419 29.86 -2.22 34.59
C ASN A 419 28.58 -1.98 33.79
N SER A 420 28.07 -0.75 33.77
CA SER A 420 26.98 -0.29 32.91
C SER A 420 27.50 0.70 31.86
N ASP A 421 27.76 0.24 30.64
CA ASP A 421 28.25 1.09 29.55
C ASP A 421 27.13 2.00 28.99
N GLU A 422 27.45 3.28 28.77
CA GLU A 422 26.47 4.28 28.30
C GLU A 422 26.45 4.39 26.76
N LYS A 423 25.71 3.48 26.10
CA LYS A 423 25.43 3.55 24.65
C LYS A 423 24.57 4.77 24.30
N LYS A 424 24.84 5.39 23.15
CA LYS A 424 24.12 6.58 22.61
C LYS A 424 23.82 6.40 21.13
N GLU A 425 22.63 5.89 20.83
CA GLU A 425 22.17 5.75 19.45
C GLU A 425 21.60 7.07 18.88
N TYR A 426 21.55 7.13 17.55
CA TYR A 426 21.06 8.25 16.75
C TYR A 426 20.13 7.66 15.68
N TYR A 427 18.83 7.69 15.92
CA TYR A 427 17.86 7.45 14.85
C TYR A 427 17.84 8.66 13.92
N ILE A 428 17.73 8.38 12.62
CA ILE A 428 17.74 9.34 11.51
C ILE A 428 16.29 9.68 11.13
#